data_AF-A0A645EJ91-F1
#
_entry.id   AF-A0A645EJ91-F1
#
_cell.length_a   1.000
_cell.length_b   1.000
_cell.length_c   1.000
_cell.angle_alpha   90.00
_cell.angle_beta   90.00
_cell.angle_gamma   90.00
#
_symmetry.space_group_name_H-M   'P 1'
#
loop_
_entity.id
_entity.type
_entity.pdbx_description
1 polymer ?
#
loop_
_entity_poly.entity_id
_entity_poly.type
_entity_poly.pdbx_seq_one_letter_code
_entity_poly.pdbx_strand_id
1 'polypeptide(L)'
;MYGRLKDMGLEVELPKGAFYIFPSIKKLNLTSEEFCNRLLQNKKVAIVPGSAFGIGGEGYIRISYCYSMENLKKALDSLEEFIRELSN
;
A
#
# COMPACT_ATOMS: atom_id res chain seq x y z
N MET A 1 8.52 -6.08 -5.04
CA MET A 1 7.25 -5.82 -4.33
C MET A 1 7.42 -6.05 -2.83
N TYR A 2 7.41 -7.29 -2.32
CA TYR A 2 7.52 -7.58 -0.88
C TYR A 2 8.72 -6.91 -0.18
N GLY A 3 9.94 -7.06 -0.72
CA GLY A 3 11.13 -6.42 -0.16
C GLY A 3 11.00 -4.89 -0.08
N ARG A 4 10.57 -4.26 -1.18
CA ARG A 4 10.33 -2.81 -1.24
C ARG A 4 9.33 -2.34 -0.17
N LEU A 5 8.23 -3.06 0.06
CA LEU A 5 7.25 -2.69 1.09
C LEU A 5 7.85 -2.81 2.50
N LYS A 6 8.70 -3.82 2.75
CA LYS A 6 9.46 -3.94 4.00
C LYS A 6 10.47 -2.80 4.18
N ASP A 7 11.17 -2.42 3.12
CA ASP A 7 12.15 -1.33 3.14
C ASP A 7 11.48 0.03 3.44
N MET A 8 10.22 0.19 3.03
CA MET A 8 9.37 1.33 3.40
C MET A 8 8.86 1.30 4.85
N GLY A 9 9.20 0.27 5.63
CA GLY A 9 8.77 0.12 7.02
C GLY A 9 7.34 -0.42 7.20
N LEU A 10 6.69 -0.89 6.13
CA LEU A 10 5.36 -1.50 6.21
C LEU A 10 5.47 -2.95 6.71
N GLU A 11 4.59 -3.33 7.64
CA GLU A 11 4.45 -4.72 8.04
C GLU A 11 3.70 -5.47 6.95
N VAL A 12 4.29 -6.53 6.41
CA VAL A 12 3.70 -7.27 5.30
C VAL A 12 4.12 -8.73 5.38
N GLU A 13 3.16 -9.61 5.13
CA GLU A 13 3.38 -11.04 4.98
C GLU A 13 3.69 -11.38 3.53
N LEU A 14 4.63 -12.31 3.31
CA LEU A 14 4.93 -12.77 1.97
C LEU A 14 3.75 -13.61 1.46
N PRO A 15 3.05 -13.21 0.39
CA PRO A 15 1.92 -13.99 -0.13
C PRO A 15 2.43 -15.32 -0.66
N LYS A 16 1.81 -16.42 -0.21
CA LYS A 16 2.11 -17.79 -0.67
C LYS A 16 1.42 -18.16 -2.00
N GLY A 17 0.64 -17.24 -2.55
CA GLY A 17 -0.11 -17.36 -3.81
C GLY A 17 -0.97 -16.11 -4.07
N ALA A 18 -1.57 -16.04 -5.26
CA ALA A 18 -2.36 -14.92 -5.80
C ALA A 18 -1.59 -13.62 -6.12
N PHE A 19 -2.14 -12.80 -7.01
CA PHE A 19 -1.50 -11.57 -7.52
C PHE A 19 -1.71 -10.33 -6.63
N TYR A 20 -1.95 -10.53 -5.32
CA TYR A 20 -2.25 -9.47 -4.36
C TYR A 20 -1.36 -9.56 -3.13
N ILE A 21 -1.08 -8.41 -2.52
CA ILE A 21 -0.38 -8.31 -1.25
C ILE A 21 -1.11 -7.34 -0.32
N PHE A 22 -1.08 -7.63 0.98
CA PHE A 22 -1.81 -6.89 2.02
C PHE A 22 -0.85 -6.34 3.09
N PRO A 23 -0.13 -5.24 2.81
CA PRO A 23 0.65 -4.57 3.83
C PRO A 23 -0.25 -3.87 4.85
N SER A 24 0.20 -3.85 6.10
CA SER A 24 -0.39 -3.07 7.19
C SER A 24 0.15 -1.65 7.17
N ILE A 25 -0.77 -0.70 7.31
CA ILE A 25 -0.51 0.73 7.44
C ILE A 25 -0.85 1.24 8.85
N LYS A 26 -1.16 0.35 9.81
CA LYS A 26 -1.59 0.72 11.17
C LYS A 26 -0.64 1.69 11.87
N LYS A 27 0.67 1.58 11.60
CA LYS A 27 1.71 2.45 12.17
C LYS A 27 1.69 3.88 11.64
N LEU A 28 1.01 4.12 10.51
CA LEU A 28 0.91 5.44 9.90
C LEU A 28 -0.23 6.28 10.48
N ASN A 29 -0.98 5.75 11.46
CA ASN A 29 -2.10 6.44 12.15
C ASN A 29 -3.16 7.02 11.19
N LEU A 30 -3.37 6.36 10.05
CA LEU A 30 -4.41 6.68 9.07
C LEU A 30 -5.35 5.49 8.91
N THR A 31 -6.61 5.76 8.61
CA THR A 31 -7.56 4.72 8.19
C THR A 31 -7.18 4.19 6.80
N SER A 32 -7.61 2.97 6.50
CA SER A 32 -7.42 2.36 5.18
C SER A 32 -7.91 3.26 4.05
N GLU A 33 -9.07 3.87 4.23
CA GLU A 33 -9.70 4.75 3.23
C GLU A 33 -8.95 6.08 3.08
N GLU A 34 -8.61 6.73 4.20
CA GLU A 34 -7.89 8.01 4.18
C GLU A 34 -6.53 7.87 3.50
N PHE A 35 -5.80 6.80 3.82
CA PHE A 35 -4.51 6.50 3.18
C PHE A 35 -4.66 6.36 1.67
N CYS A 36 -5.65 5.58 1.20
CA CYS A 36 -5.86 5.35 -0.23
C CYS A 36 -6.27 6.63 -0.96
N ASN A 37 -7.16 7.42 -0.37
CA ASN A 37 -7.62 8.69 -0.94
C ASN A 37 -6.49 9.70 -1.06
N ARG A 38 -5.68 9.87 -0.01
CA ARG A 38 -4.52 10.78 -0.04
C ARG A 38 -3.47 10.33 -1.04
N LEU A 39 -3.17 9.04 -1.11
CA LEU A 39 -2.22 8.51 -2.08
C LEU A 39 -2.70 8.76 -3.52
N LEU A 40 -3.99 8.54 -3.79
CA LEU A 40 -4.59 8.81 -5.09
C LEU A 40 -4.52 10.29 -5.46
N GLN A 41 -4.85 11.19 -4.52
CA GLN A 41 -4.86 12.62 -4.77
C GLN A 41 -3.46 13.19 -5.03
N ASN A 42 -2.50 12.86 -4.16
CA ASN A 42 -1.15 13.43 -4.16
C ASN A 42 -0.22 12.76 -5.18
N LYS A 43 -0.32 11.44 -5.33
CA LYS A 43 0.64 10.65 -6.12
C LYS A 43 0.02 9.96 -7.33
N LYS A 44 -1.29 10.10 -7.55
CA LYS A 44 -2.02 9.45 -8.66
C LYS A 44 -1.89 7.93 -8.68
N VAL A 45 -1.67 7.32 -7.52
CA VAL A 45 -1.60 5.86 -7.35
C VAL A 45 -2.89 5.36 -6.72
N ALA A 46 -3.61 4.50 -7.45
CA ALA A 46 -4.83 3.86 -6.96
C ALA A 46 -4.52 2.49 -6.33
N ILE A 47 -4.95 2.32 -5.08
CA ILE A 47 -4.90 1.06 -4.33
C ILE A 47 -6.24 0.85 -3.63
N VAL A 48 -6.51 -0.37 -3.18
CA VAL A 48 -7.81 -0.68 -2.56
C VAL A 48 -7.67 -0.63 -1.03
N PRO A 49 -8.55 0.10 -0.32
CA PRO A 49 -8.55 0.11 1.12
C PRO A 49 -8.91 -1.28 1.65
N GLY A 50 -8.19 -1.73 2.68
CA GLY A 50 -8.47 -3.01 3.33
C GLY A 50 -9.86 -3.07 3.98
N SER A 51 -10.40 -1.92 4.41
CA SER A 51 -11.76 -1.79 4.94
C SER A 51 -12.86 -2.29 3.98
N ALA A 52 -12.61 -2.27 2.68
CA ALA A 52 -13.53 -2.83 1.67
C ALA A 52 -13.71 -4.36 1.79
N PHE A 53 -12.83 -5.06 2.53
CA PHE A 53 -12.90 -6.49 2.82
C PHE A 53 -13.54 -6.80 4.18
N GLY A 54 -14.14 -5.79 4.82
CA GLY A 54 -14.78 -5.90 6.12
C GLY A 54 -13.91 -5.36 7.26
N ILE A 55 -14.44 -5.45 8.48
CA ILE A 55 -13.85 -4.85 9.70
C ILE A 55 -12.41 -5.33 9.94
N GLY A 56 -12.11 -6.60 9.64
CA GLY A 56 -10.78 -7.17 9.82
C GLY A 56 -9.70 -6.61 8.86
N GLY A 57 -10.11 -5.91 7.80
CA GLY A 57 -9.20 -5.28 6.84
C GLY A 57 -8.84 -3.84 7.15
N GLU A 58 -9.44 -3.22 8.17
CA GLU A 58 -9.08 -1.86 8.59
C GLU A 58 -7.62 -1.78 9.06
N GLY A 59 -6.92 -0.71 8.65
CA GLY A 59 -5.48 -0.56 8.86
C GLY A 59 -4.61 -1.39 7.89
N TYR A 60 -5.19 -1.95 6.83
CA TYR A 60 -4.47 -2.59 5.73
C TYR A 60 -4.84 -1.96 4.39
N ILE A 61 -4.03 -2.22 3.38
CA ILE A 61 -4.31 -1.87 1.99
C ILE A 61 -4.06 -3.10 1.11
N ARG A 62 -4.77 -3.20 0.00
CA ARG A 62 -4.55 -4.26 -1.00
C ARG A 62 -3.88 -3.68 -2.24
N ILE A 63 -2.73 -4.24 -2.57
CA ILE A 63 -1.97 -3.90 -3.78
C ILE A 63 -2.05 -5.08 -4.75
N SER A 64 -2.55 -4.83 -5.96
CA SER A 64 -2.46 -5.78 -7.08
C SER A 64 -1.14 -5.57 -7.80
N TYR A 65 -0.40 -6.66 -8.03
CA TYR A 65 0.85 -6.62 -8.79
C TYR A 65 0.74 -7.34 -10.15
N CYS A 66 -0.49 -7.49 -10.65
CA CYS A 66 -0.78 -8.00 -12.00
C CYS A 66 -0.66 -6.90 -13.07
N TYR A 67 0.51 -6.28 -13.18
CA TYR A 67 0.78 -5.18 -14.13
C TYR A 67 2.23 -5.25 -14.64
N SER A 68 2.59 -4.40 -15.61
CA SER A 68 3.97 -4.32 -16.09
C SER A 68 4.93 -3.92 -14.96
N MET A 69 6.14 -4.47 -14.98
CA MET A 69 7.17 -4.20 -13.97
C MET A 69 7.54 -2.71 -13.89
N GLU A 70 7.50 -2.00 -15.02
CA GLU A 70 7.79 -0.57 -15.07
C GLU A 70 6.74 0.25 -14.31
N ASN A 71 5.45 0.00 -14.55
CA ASN A 71 4.37 0.68 -13.86
C ASN A 71 4.37 0.35 -12.37
N LEU A 72 4.67 -0.91 -12.03
CA LEU A 72 4.78 -1.34 -10.64
C LEU A 72 5.91 -0.60 -9.91
N LYS A 73 7.06 -0.44 -10.58
CA LYS A 73 8.19 0.31 -10.02
C LYS A 73 7.82 1.77 -9.77
N LYS A 74 7.24 2.46 -10.77
CA LYS A 74 6.78 3.86 -10.62
C LYS A 74 5.79 4.02 -9.47
N ALA A 75 4.79 3.13 -9.39
CA ALA A 75 3.80 3.16 -8.32
C ALA A 75 4.42 2.94 -6.93
N LEU A 76 5.40 2.04 -6.83
CA LEU A 76 6.14 1.80 -5.57
C LEU A 76 7.03 2.98 -5.18
N ASP A 77 7.70 3.61 -6.14
CA ASP A 77 8.52 4.79 -5.89
C ASP A 77 7.64 5.95 -5.36
N SER A 78 6.48 6.19 -5.97
CA SER A 78 5.50 7.16 -5.49
C SER A 78 4.89 6.82 -4.11
N LEU A 79 4.67 5.54 -3.82
CA LEU A 79 4.21 5.07 -2.52
C LEU A 79 5.27 5.32 -1.43
N GLU A 80 6.53 5.05 -1.73
CA GLU A 80 7.65 5.27 -0.82
C GLU A 80 7.80 6.75 -0.46
N GLU A 81 7.74 7.63 -1.45
CA GLU A 81 7.75 9.08 -1.23
C GLU A 81 6.60 9.51 -0.32
N PHE A 82 5.39 9.02 -0.56
CA PHE A 82 4.22 9.36 0.25
C PHE A 82 4.37 8.90 1.71
N ILE A 83 4.88 7.70 1.95
CA ILE A 83 5.13 7.19 3.31
C ILE A 83 6.18 8.04 4.03
N ARG A 84 7.22 8.48 3.32
CA ARG A 84 8.24 9.39 3.86
C ARG A 84 7.64 10.76 4.20
N GLU A 85 6.76 11.30 3.37
CA GLU A 85 6.05 12.56 3.62
C GLU A 85 5.15 12.49 4.85
N LEU A 86 4.55 11.33 5.16
CA LEU A 86 3.76 11.12 6.37
C LEU A 86 4.60 10.98 7.66
N SER A 87 5.90 10.72 7.53
CA SER A 87 6.81 10.49 8.65
C SER A 87 7.59 11.75 9.07
N ASN A 88 7.40 12.87 8.36
CA ASN A 88 7.95 14.19 8.67
C ASN A 88 6.91 15.08 9.35
#